data_AF-A0AAD9AQ40-F1
#
_entry.id   AF-A0AAD9AQ40-F1
#
_cell.length_a   1.000
_cell.length_b   1.000
_cell.length_c   1.000
_cell.angle_alpha   90.00
_cell.angle_beta   90.00
_cell.angle_gamma   90.00
#
_symmetry.space_group_name_H-M   'P 1'
#
loop_
_entity.id
_entity.type
_entity.pdbx_description
1 polymer ?
#
loop_
_entity_poly.entity_id
_entity_poly.type
_entity_poly.pdbx_seq_one_letter_code
_entity_poly.pdbx_strand_id
1 'polypeptide(L)'
;MSFDRLIRFVDEEGRTSYGDLAKPLAAKEIIGTQVTVVVGTLQYGFTRTNEKRTVAKVRIPDAPSVLCAGLNYKLHSNETNAHHDIVAHDDAQPMLDYEGELVFVLSKDAKDVKEEGALDYVLGYTIGNDVSARSLVPVEISGNQMGHSKSFDTFGPIGPCITSTKLIPDPQALHLVTTVNGEKRQDTQTREMIFSVKQLIAYASKNRTLKQGTVVMTGTPNGVGWFSNGLLGHGDVVDVEISEIGSISNKVGVDAGLGANLAIVDYNNEESLVKALAGQDAVVSALSREAIPLQIPLIDAAATAGVKRFIPSEFGSNLQDPQIRTFPNYKHKVQVEEYLEQKARSHGITYTYIYNNVFIDLSIETGVFLDLKERKARLYNGGERAVSMITMPTAARAVVAVLKHSAETKNRPVFIHEGRMSQKQILGHAKEVISEGEWHEEQVHLEELEKHLAAQATVDGSKMGVFHVYAVKGAFGDGLGNQYGETDNQLLGIQPLSEEGFKEMLADIIAKKAEANIRPVQKS
;
A
#
# COMPACT_ATOMS: atom_id res chain seq x y z
N MET A 1 18.91 -34.74 -11.39
CA MET A 1 17.68 -34.11 -11.91
C MET A 1 18.05 -33.41 -13.22
N SER A 2 17.13 -33.23 -14.17
CA SER A 2 17.45 -32.55 -15.43
C SER A 2 16.84 -31.14 -15.49
N PHE A 3 17.57 -30.20 -14.92
CA PHE A 3 17.51 -28.78 -15.25
C PHE A 3 18.91 -28.22 -15.02
N ASP A 4 19.21 -27.08 -15.64
CA ASP A 4 20.46 -26.36 -15.42
C ASP A 4 20.18 -25.09 -14.59
N ARG A 5 19.08 -24.39 -14.90
CA ARG A 5 18.54 -23.20 -14.20
C ARG A 5 17.01 -23.20 -14.21
N LEU A 6 16.40 -23.74 -13.15
CA LEU A 6 14.95 -23.94 -13.04
C LEU A 6 14.22 -22.64 -12.72
N ILE A 7 13.23 -22.27 -13.52
CA ILE A 7 12.22 -21.24 -13.20
C ILE A 7 10.85 -21.87 -13.03
N ARG A 8 10.00 -21.20 -12.25
CA ARG A 8 8.54 -21.32 -12.35
C ARG A 8 8.02 -20.10 -13.11
N PHE A 9 7.11 -20.29 -14.03
CA PHE A 9 6.60 -19.21 -14.87
C PHE A 9 5.14 -19.38 -15.24
N VAL A 10 4.53 -18.30 -15.72
CA VAL A 10 3.25 -18.27 -16.42
C VAL A 10 3.55 -18.00 -17.90
N ASP A 11 2.97 -18.79 -18.81
CA ASP A 11 3.08 -18.58 -20.26
C ASP A 11 2.02 -17.60 -20.80
N GLU A 12 2.09 -17.30 -22.10
CA GLU A 12 1.19 -16.37 -22.80
C GLU A 12 -0.28 -16.83 -22.82
N GLU A 13 -0.56 -18.12 -22.55
CA GLU A 13 -1.90 -18.69 -22.40
C GLU A 13 -2.36 -18.71 -20.92
N GLY A 14 -1.60 -18.11 -20.01
CA GLY A 14 -1.91 -18.05 -18.58
C GLY A 14 -1.59 -19.33 -17.80
N ARG A 15 -0.99 -20.35 -18.42
CA ARG A 15 -0.69 -21.62 -17.76
C ARG A 15 0.56 -21.49 -16.91
N THR A 16 0.50 -21.94 -15.66
CA THR A 16 1.70 -22.04 -14.81
C THR A 16 2.47 -23.32 -15.13
N SER A 17 3.80 -23.23 -15.25
CA SER A 17 4.67 -24.36 -15.58
C SER A 17 6.09 -24.15 -15.05
N TYR A 18 6.91 -25.20 -15.06
CA TYR A 18 8.35 -25.10 -14.82
C TYR A 18 9.11 -25.02 -16.14
N GLY A 19 10.22 -24.28 -16.15
CA GLY A 19 11.06 -24.08 -17.33
C GLY A 19 12.55 -24.07 -17.00
N ASP A 20 13.40 -24.26 -18.01
CA ASP A 20 14.85 -24.30 -17.86
C ASP A 20 15.54 -23.23 -18.72
N LEU A 21 16.35 -22.38 -18.08
CA LEU A 21 17.08 -21.29 -18.73
C LEU A 21 18.45 -21.74 -19.25
N ALA A 22 18.76 -21.40 -20.49
CA ALA A 22 20.03 -21.76 -21.13
C ALA A 22 21.26 -21.00 -20.60
N LYS A 23 21.07 -19.86 -19.92
CA LYS A 23 22.13 -18.98 -19.39
C LYS A 23 21.62 -18.16 -18.18
N PRO A 24 22.49 -17.50 -17.40
CA PRO A 24 22.07 -16.48 -16.44
C PRO A 24 21.32 -15.33 -17.17
N LEU A 25 20.34 -14.75 -16.49
CA LEU A 25 19.55 -13.59 -16.92
C LEU A 25 19.07 -12.81 -15.68
N ALA A 26 18.87 -11.51 -15.82
CA ALA A 26 18.10 -10.74 -14.85
C ALA A 26 16.61 -11.13 -14.91
N ALA A 27 15.87 -11.03 -13.80
CA ALA A 27 14.45 -11.36 -13.72
C ALA A 27 13.60 -10.69 -14.82
N LYS A 28 13.92 -9.42 -15.14
CA LYS A 28 13.31 -8.61 -16.20
C LYS A 28 13.60 -9.11 -17.63
N GLU A 29 14.74 -9.76 -17.84
CA GLU A 29 15.18 -10.26 -19.16
C GLU A 29 14.63 -11.65 -19.49
N ILE A 30 14.04 -12.36 -18.52
CA ILE A 30 13.41 -13.67 -18.75
C ILE A 30 12.06 -13.52 -19.47
N ILE A 31 11.35 -12.41 -19.24
CA ILE A 31 10.05 -12.14 -19.88
C ILE A 31 10.24 -12.00 -21.40
N GLY A 32 9.41 -12.69 -22.17
CA GLY A 32 9.53 -12.80 -23.63
C GLY A 32 10.53 -13.86 -24.12
N THR A 33 11.30 -14.51 -23.24
CA THR A 33 12.21 -15.59 -23.65
C THR A 33 11.49 -16.92 -23.82
N GLN A 34 11.95 -17.75 -24.77
CA GLN A 34 11.54 -19.15 -24.83
C GLN A 34 12.39 -20.00 -23.90
N VAL A 35 11.73 -20.73 -22.99
CA VAL A 35 12.35 -21.72 -22.11
C VAL A 35 11.94 -23.13 -22.50
N THR A 36 12.81 -24.11 -22.24
CA THR A 36 12.46 -25.54 -22.40
C THR A 36 11.54 -25.93 -21.24
N VAL A 37 10.37 -26.48 -21.52
CA VAL A 37 9.41 -26.86 -20.48
C VAL A 37 9.93 -28.05 -19.69
N VAL A 38 9.83 -27.94 -18.36
CA VAL A 38 10.22 -28.97 -17.39
C VAL A 38 8.96 -29.51 -16.73
N VAL A 39 8.86 -30.83 -16.65
CA VAL A 39 7.75 -31.53 -15.98
C VAL A 39 8.24 -32.25 -14.73
N GLY A 40 7.38 -32.28 -13.70
CA GLY A 40 7.67 -32.89 -12.41
C GLY A 40 7.45 -31.93 -11.23
N THR A 41 7.96 -32.31 -10.06
CA THR A 41 7.87 -31.56 -8.81
C THR A 41 9.15 -31.75 -7.99
N LEU A 42 9.30 -31.03 -6.87
CA LEU A 42 10.36 -31.32 -5.89
C LEU A 42 10.37 -32.79 -5.45
N GLN A 43 9.18 -33.36 -5.16
CA GLN A 43 9.02 -34.72 -4.65
C GLN A 43 9.36 -35.80 -5.68
N TYR A 44 8.95 -35.62 -6.94
CA TYR A 44 9.15 -36.61 -8.00
C TYR A 44 10.37 -36.33 -8.90
N GLY A 45 11.09 -35.24 -8.62
CA GLY A 45 12.16 -34.73 -9.46
C GLY A 45 11.66 -34.03 -10.72
N PHE A 46 12.59 -33.46 -11.46
CA PHE A 46 12.34 -32.62 -12.65
C PHE A 46 12.97 -33.23 -13.91
N THR A 47 12.16 -33.31 -14.97
CA THR A 47 12.48 -33.89 -16.29
C THR A 47 12.31 -32.85 -17.39
N ARG A 48 13.30 -32.66 -18.27
CA ARG A 48 13.16 -31.82 -19.47
C ARG A 48 12.24 -32.48 -20.48
N THR A 49 11.38 -31.68 -21.10
CA THR A 49 10.65 -32.08 -22.31
C THR A 49 11.38 -31.57 -23.57
N ASN A 50 10.83 -31.88 -24.75
CA ASN A 50 11.20 -31.24 -26.02
C ASN A 50 10.34 -29.99 -26.32
N GLU A 51 9.39 -29.65 -25.45
CA GLU A 51 8.50 -28.50 -25.62
C GLU A 51 9.22 -27.20 -25.21
N LYS A 52 8.91 -26.10 -25.91
CA LYS A 52 9.32 -24.74 -25.54
C LYS A 52 8.12 -23.84 -25.44
N ARG A 53 8.14 -22.89 -24.50
CA ARG A 53 7.13 -21.84 -24.37
C ARG A 53 7.76 -20.50 -24.01
N THR A 54 7.11 -19.41 -24.41
CA THR A 54 7.45 -18.05 -24.02
C THR A 54 7.08 -17.80 -22.56
N VAL A 55 7.94 -17.09 -21.82
CA VAL A 55 7.64 -16.63 -20.46
C VAL A 55 6.88 -15.30 -20.50
N ALA A 56 5.65 -15.28 -20.03
CA ALA A 56 4.88 -14.04 -19.83
C ALA A 56 5.11 -13.43 -18.43
N LYS A 57 5.26 -14.26 -17.39
CA LYS A 57 5.60 -13.81 -16.03
C LYS A 57 6.40 -14.85 -15.23
N VAL A 58 7.50 -14.44 -14.63
CA VAL A 58 8.28 -15.28 -13.68
C VAL A 58 7.53 -15.39 -12.34
N ARG A 59 7.67 -16.51 -11.63
CA ARG A 59 7.09 -16.78 -10.32
C ARG A 59 8.14 -17.36 -9.37
N ILE A 60 7.98 -17.09 -8.07
CA ILE A 60 8.77 -17.71 -7.01
C ILE A 60 8.56 -19.25 -7.07
N PRO A 61 9.62 -20.06 -6.92
CA PRO A 61 9.50 -21.52 -6.80
C PRO A 61 8.56 -21.94 -5.67
N ASP A 62 7.86 -23.08 -5.81
CA ASP A 62 7.04 -23.60 -4.71
C ASP A 62 7.94 -24.07 -3.55
N ALA A 63 7.85 -23.40 -2.39
CA ALA A 63 8.64 -23.67 -1.20
C ALA A 63 7.73 -23.85 0.03
N PRO A 64 7.84 -24.95 0.81
CA PRO A 64 7.02 -25.16 2.01
C PRO A 64 7.50 -24.39 3.24
N SER A 65 8.73 -23.87 3.25
CA SER A 65 9.25 -23.02 4.33
C SER A 65 10.50 -22.23 3.90
N VAL A 66 10.73 -21.09 4.55
CA VAL A 66 11.95 -20.27 4.48
C VAL A 66 12.62 -20.25 5.85
N LEU A 67 13.95 -20.22 5.87
CA LEU A 67 14.79 -20.02 7.06
C LEU A 67 15.89 -19.02 6.73
N CYS A 68 16.25 -18.14 7.67
CA CYS A 68 17.29 -17.13 7.46
C CYS A 68 18.47 -17.31 8.44
N ALA A 69 19.69 -16.98 7.98
CA ALA A 69 20.93 -17.07 8.75
C ALA A 69 21.57 -15.68 8.92
N GLY A 70 20.92 -14.82 9.70
CA GLY A 70 21.42 -13.46 9.98
C GLY A 70 22.82 -13.42 10.61
N LEU A 71 23.48 -12.26 10.53
CA LEU A 71 24.85 -12.01 10.99
C LEU A 71 25.97 -12.80 10.27
N ASN A 72 25.69 -13.61 9.25
CA ASN A 72 26.63 -14.61 8.73
C ASN A 72 27.76 -14.11 7.79
N TYR A 73 28.12 -12.81 7.77
CA TYR A 73 29.33 -12.30 7.10
C TYR A 73 30.23 -11.52 8.07
N LYS A 74 31.55 -11.65 7.91
CA LYS A 74 32.57 -11.20 8.89
C LYS A 74 32.55 -9.70 9.21
N LEU A 75 32.21 -8.85 8.24
CA LEU A 75 32.08 -7.39 8.44
C LEU A 75 30.66 -6.97 8.85
N HIS A 76 29.70 -7.87 8.65
CA HIS A 76 28.28 -7.64 8.81
C HIS A 76 27.77 -8.10 10.20
N SER A 77 28.49 -8.98 10.89
CA SER A 77 28.15 -9.51 12.22
C SER A 77 28.09 -8.48 13.35
N ASN A 78 28.17 -7.19 13.03
CA ASN A 78 28.03 -6.06 13.93
C ASN A 78 26.68 -5.30 13.72
N GLU A 79 25.94 -5.54 12.61
CA GLU A 79 25.10 -4.51 11.96
C GLU A 79 24.01 -5.11 10.99
N THR A 80 22.68 -5.15 11.26
CA THR A 80 21.73 -6.14 10.58
C THR A 80 20.30 -5.77 10.04
N ASN A 81 20.03 -6.02 8.72
CA ASN A 81 19.03 -6.96 8.05
C ASN A 81 17.61 -6.55 7.45
N ALA A 82 17.25 -6.75 6.15
CA ALA A 82 16.72 -5.64 5.31
C ALA A 82 15.60 -5.70 4.13
N HIS A 83 15.66 -6.26 2.85
CA HIS A 83 14.71 -6.16 1.62
C HIS A 83 13.80 -7.32 0.96
N HIS A 84 12.75 -7.00 0.12
CA HIS A 84 11.97 -7.79 -0.92
C HIS A 84 11.58 -6.90 -2.12
N ASP A 85 10.39 -7.07 -2.73
CA ASP A 85 9.60 -6.13 -3.56
C ASP A 85 8.62 -5.53 -2.58
N ILE A 86 8.73 -4.23 -2.37
CA ILE A 86 8.72 -3.75 -1.00
C ILE A 86 7.43 -3.01 -0.77
N VAL A 87 6.43 -3.71 -0.25
CA VAL A 87 5.31 -3.05 0.42
C VAL A 87 5.89 -2.34 1.64
N ALA A 88 5.96 -1.01 1.56
CA ALA A 88 6.37 -0.14 2.63
C ALA A 88 5.22 0.02 3.63
N HIS A 89 4.88 -1.07 4.33
CA HIS A 89 3.86 -1.08 5.40
C HIS A 89 4.14 0.06 6.39
N ASP A 90 3.11 0.77 6.86
CA ASP A 90 3.29 1.99 7.66
C ASP A 90 4.11 1.76 8.95
N ASP A 91 3.89 0.63 9.64
CA ASP A 91 4.66 0.20 10.83
C ASP A 91 6.15 -0.10 10.52
N ALA A 92 6.48 -0.35 9.25
CA ALA A 92 7.81 -0.74 8.76
C ALA A 92 8.59 0.39 8.08
N GLN A 93 7.91 1.27 7.34
CA GLN A 93 8.51 2.30 6.48
C GLN A 93 9.56 3.18 7.17
N PRO A 94 9.40 3.64 8.43
CA PRO A 94 10.33 4.61 9.02
C PRO A 94 11.80 4.19 8.99
N MET A 95 12.08 2.88 9.00
CA MET A 95 13.44 2.35 8.98
C MET A 95 13.54 1.07 8.12
N LEU A 96 13.06 1.19 6.88
CA LEU A 96 13.13 0.23 5.75
C LEU A 96 14.55 0.20 5.15
N ASP A 97 15.05 -0.91 4.59
CA ASP A 97 16.50 -1.11 4.31
C ASP A 97 16.72 -2.20 3.21
N TYR A 98 17.90 -2.48 2.62
CA TYR A 98 18.17 -3.60 1.64
C TYR A 98 19.15 -4.72 2.11
N GLU A 99 18.93 -6.00 1.74
CA GLU A 99 19.65 -7.20 2.25
C GLU A 99 20.02 -8.26 1.17
N GLY A 100 20.96 -8.00 0.27
CA GLY A 100 21.31 -8.98 -0.78
C GLY A 100 21.92 -10.28 -0.24
N GLU A 101 21.36 -11.44 -0.60
CA GLU A 101 21.76 -12.75 -0.08
C GLU A 101 21.94 -13.84 -1.15
N LEU A 102 22.88 -14.76 -0.92
CA LEU A 102 22.83 -16.09 -1.54
C LEU A 102 21.77 -16.94 -0.84
N VAL A 103 21.01 -17.72 -1.60
CA VAL A 103 19.97 -18.61 -1.07
C VAL A 103 20.18 -20.02 -1.64
N PHE A 104 19.98 -21.05 -0.82
CA PHE A 104 19.93 -22.44 -1.29
C PHE A 104 18.57 -23.09 -1.02
N VAL A 105 18.22 -24.10 -1.82
CA VAL A 105 16.96 -24.85 -1.69
C VAL A 105 17.28 -26.33 -1.46
N LEU A 106 16.60 -26.99 -0.52
CA LEU A 106 16.85 -28.41 -0.22
C LEU A 106 16.21 -29.37 -1.25
N SER A 107 16.98 -30.33 -1.74
CA SER A 107 16.55 -31.37 -2.70
C SER A 107 15.83 -32.55 -2.04
N LYS A 108 15.96 -32.71 -0.71
CA LYS A 108 15.38 -33.79 0.10
C LYS A 108 15.34 -33.38 1.58
N ASP A 109 14.58 -34.10 2.41
CA ASP A 109 14.58 -33.91 3.87
C ASP A 109 16.01 -34.04 4.44
N ALA A 110 16.42 -33.11 5.28
CA ALA A 110 17.73 -33.08 5.93
C ALA A 110 17.55 -33.11 7.46
N LYS A 111 18.13 -34.11 8.12
CA LYS A 111 18.17 -34.21 9.59
C LYS A 111 19.52 -34.78 10.01
N ASP A 112 20.14 -34.18 11.02
CA ASP A 112 21.41 -34.62 11.62
C ASP A 112 22.53 -34.82 10.56
N VAL A 113 22.53 -33.96 9.54
CA VAL A 113 23.43 -34.04 8.38
C VAL A 113 24.84 -33.58 8.77
N LYS A 114 25.86 -34.26 8.26
CA LYS A 114 27.26 -33.86 8.43
C LYS A 114 27.71 -32.89 7.34
N GLU A 115 28.75 -32.10 7.61
CA GLU A 115 29.34 -31.21 6.61
C GLU A 115 29.87 -31.99 5.39
N GLU A 116 30.41 -33.20 5.64
CA GLU A 116 30.72 -34.18 4.59
C GLU A 116 29.42 -34.73 3.98
N GLY A 117 29.12 -34.33 2.74
CA GLY A 117 27.89 -34.70 2.03
C GLY A 117 26.73 -33.70 2.20
N ALA A 118 26.91 -32.59 2.92
CA ALA A 118 25.87 -31.58 3.09
C ALA A 118 25.32 -31.03 1.75
N LEU A 119 26.19 -30.83 0.74
CA LEU A 119 25.76 -30.34 -0.58
C LEU A 119 24.89 -31.34 -1.36
N ASP A 120 24.93 -32.64 -1.03
CA ASP A 120 24.05 -33.63 -1.67
C ASP A 120 22.57 -33.44 -1.30
N TYR A 121 22.29 -32.61 -0.28
CA TYR A 121 20.95 -32.18 0.12
C TYR A 121 20.51 -30.88 -0.56
N VAL A 122 21.35 -30.26 -1.41
CA VAL A 122 21.01 -29.03 -2.13
C VAL A 122 20.45 -29.36 -3.52
N LEU A 123 19.36 -28.69 -3.89
CA LEU A 123 18.72 -28.72 -5.21
C LEU A 123 19.45 -27.78 -6.18
N GLY A 124 19.80 -26.60 -5.66
CA GLY A 124 20.49 -25.53 -6.37
C GLY A 124 20.45 -24.25 -5.54
N TYR A 125 20.94 -23.18 -6.17
CA TYR A 125 21.14 -21.86 -5.58
C TYR A 125 20.33 -20.81 -6.32
N THR A 126 19.88 -19.80 -5.60
CA THR A 126 19.07 -18.68 -6.08
C THR A 126 19.49 -17.43 -5.31
N ILE A 127 19.00 -16.26 -5.71
CA ILE A 127 19.25 -14.98 -5.03
C ILE A 127 18.10 -14.71 -4.08
N GLY A 128 18.43 -14.09 -2.95
CA GLY A 128 17.49 -13.56 -1.98
C GLY A 128 17.70 -12.07 -1.72
N ASN A 129 16.66 -11.48 -1.17
CA ASN A 129 16.71 -10.27 -0.36
C ASN A 129 15.96 -10.68 0.94
N ASP A 130 16.45 -10.38 2.14
CA ASP A 130 15.79 -10.80 3.38
C ASP A 130 15.30 -9.56 4.15
N VAL A 131 14.01 -9.43 4.49
CA VAL A 131 13.51 -8.14 5.02
C VAL A 131 13.89 -7.88 6.47
N SER A 132 14.08 -6.63 6.88
CA SER A 132 13.44 -6.14 8.11
C SER A 132 13.17 -4.65 8.11
N ALA A 133 12.02 -4.31 8.70
CA ALA A 133 11.82 -3.05 9.39
C ALA A 133 12.76 -2.93 10.60
N ARG A 134 13.79 -2.07 10.57
CA ARG A 134 14.65 -1.84 11.77
C ARG A 134 13.83 -1.37 12.96
N SER A 135 12.76 -0.60 12.70
CA SER A 135 11.88 -0.03 13.72
C SER A 135 11.32 -1.10 14.66
N LEU A 136 11.24 -2.35 14.21
CA LEU A 136 10.68 -3.49 14.93
C LEU A 136 11.74 -4.50 15.43
N VAL A 137 13.03 -4.17 15.31
CA VAL A 137 14.16 -4.98 15.84
C VAL A 137 14.46 -4.73 17.32
N PRO A 138 14.40 -3.50 17.88
CA PRO A 138 14.75 -3.21 19.29
C PRO A 138 14.11 -4.17 20.30
N VAL A 139 14.83 -4.50 21.37
CA VAL A 139 14.44 -5.54 22.34
C VAL A 139 13.13 -5.20 23.06
N GLU A 140 12.84 -3.92 23.22
CA GLU A 140 11.62 -3.34 23.79
C GLU A 140 10.37 -3.63 22.96
N ILE A 141 10.54 -3.92 21.66
CA ILE A 141 9.48 -4.20 20.69
C ILE A 141 9.49 -5.68 20.29
N SER A 142 10.67 -6.25 20.02
CA SER A 142 10.82 -7.60 19.48
C SER A 142 10.94 -8.69 20.55
N GLY A 143 11.31 -8.38 21.79
CA GLY A 143 11.71 -9.39 22.78
C GLY A 143 12.90 -10.24 22.30
N ASN A 144 13.81 -9.65 21.51
CA ASN A 144 14.87 -10.31 20.74
C ASN A 144 14.38 -11.31 19.66
N GLN A 145 13.09 -11.29 19.28
CA GLN A 145 12.54 -12.11 18.21
C GLN A 145 12.48 -11.32 16.90
N MET A 146 13.59 -11.35 16.14
CA MET A 146 13.68 -10.67 14.83
C MET A 146 12.61 -11.11 13.83
N GLY A 147 12.04 -12.32 13.99
CA GLY A 147 11.09 -12.93 13.05
C GLY A 147 9.98 -12.00 12.56
N HIS A 148 9.28 -11.29 13.46
CA HIS A 148 8.21 -10.37 13.07
C HIS A 148 8.70 -9.24 12.15
N SER A 149 9.86 -8.65 12.48
CA SER A 149 10.45 -7.60 11.66
C SER A 149 10.80 -8.09 10.24
N LYS A 150 11.11 -9.38 10.06
CA LYS A 150 11.45 -10.03 8.77
C LYS A 150 10.28 -10.71 8.04
N SER A 151 9.04 -10.63 8.53
CA SER A 151 7.96 -11.54 8.09
C SER A 151 6.60 -10.88 7.78
N PHE A 152 6.55 -9.65 7.29
CA PHE A 152 5.30 -9.08 6.75
C PHE A 152 4.97 -9.72 5.39
N ASP A 153 3.79 -9.43 4.84
CA ASP A 153 3.54 -9.79 3.44
C ASP A 153 4.50 -9.03 2.51
N THR A 154 4.95 -9.74 1.48
CA THR A 154 6.08 -9.35 0.62
C THR A 154 7.40 -9.14 1.39
N PHE A 155 7.81 -10.00 2.34
CA PHE A 155 9.11 -9.85 3.07
C PHE A 155 10.29 -10.84 2.78
N GLY A 156 10.30 -11.59 1.66
CA GLY A 156 11.56 -12.02 0.99
C GLY A 156 11.39 -12.48 -0.48
N PRO A 157 12.08 -11.90 -1.50
CA PRO A 157 12.04 -12.33 -2.90
C PRO A 157 13.01 -13.47 -3.12
N ILE A 158 12.62 -14.43 -3.94
CA ILE A 158 13.49 -15.55 -4.25
C ILE A 158 13.46 -15.77 -5.76
N GLY A 159 14.62 -15.59 -6.41
CA GLY A 159 14.76 -15.71 -7.87
C GLY A 159 16.17 -15.37 -8.36
N PRO A 160 16.36 -15.09 -9.66
CA PRO A 160 15.36 -15.25 -10.73
C PRO A 160 15.12 -16.73 -11.09
N CYS A 161 16.05 -17.63 -10.72
CA CYS A 161 15.97 -19.07 -11.00
C CYS A 161 16.77 -19.88 -9.95
N ILE A 162 16.44 -21.17 -9.80
CA ILE A 162 17.26 -22.13 -9.04
C ILE A 162 18.32 -22.70 -9.99
N THR A 163 19.55 -22.21 -9.88
CA THR A 163 20.73 -22.71 -10.62
C THR A 163 21.24 -23.99 -9.98
N SER A 164 21.31 -25.07 -10.76
CA SER A 164 21.69 -26.41 -10.30
C SER A 164 23.11 -26.49 -9.71
N THR A 165 23.31 -27.39 -8.74
CA THR A 165 24.63 -27.75 -8.16
C THR A 165 25.63 -28.32 -9.19
N LYS A 166 25.15 -28.73 -10.38
CA LYS A 166 25.96 -29.08 -11.54
C LYS A 166 26.73 -27.87 -12.10
N LEU A 167 26.13 -26.69 -12.09
CA LEU A 167 26.73 -25.45 -12.58
C LEU A 167 27.48 -24.69 -11.49
N ILE A 168 27.00 -24.78 -10.24
CA ILE A 168 27.65 -24.21 -9.07
C ILE A 168 28.11 -25.36 -8.16
N PRO A 169 29.32 -25.94 -8.38
CA PRO A 169 29.86 -27.01 -7.56
C PRO A 169 30.43 -26.53 -6.21
N ASP A 170 30.79 -25.24 -6.11
CA ASP A 170 31.19 -24.59 -4.87
C ASP A 170 30.39 -23.29 -4.67
N PRO A 171 29.42 -23.25 -3.73
CA PRO A 171 28.64 -22.05 -3.46
C PRO A 171 29.41 -20.93 -2.75
N GLN A 172 30.65 -21.18 -2.29
CA GLN A 172 31.48 -20.12 -1.72
C GLN A 172 32.29 -19.37 -2.79
N ALA A 173 32.30 -19.84 -4.04
CA ALA A 173 33.06 -19.25 -5.16
C ALA A 173 32.27 -18.24 -6.02
N LEU A 174 31.24 -17.60 -5.46
CA LEU A 174 30.36 -16.65 -6.15
C LEU A 174 30.62 -15.19 -5.73
N HIS A 175 30.40 -14.27 -6.67
CA HIS A 175 30.39 -12.83 -6.45
C HIS A 175 28.94 -12.34 -6.27
N LEU A 176 28.71 -11.48 -5.28
CA LEU A 176 27.40 -10.91 -4.93
C LEU A 176 27.50 -9.38 -4.91
N VAL A 177 26.57 -8.72 -5.60
CA VAL A 177 26.46 -7.25 -5.67
C VAL A 177 25.02 -6.83 -5.38
N THR A 178 24.84 -5.79 -4.56
CA THR A 178 23.55 -5.13 -4.36
C THR A 178 23.66 -3.65 -4.71
N THR A 179 22.68 -3.14 -5.46
CA THR A 179 22.57 -1.71 -5.77
C THR A 179 21.20 -1.17 -5.36
N VAL A 180 21.14 0.10 -4.98
CA VAL A 180 19.89 0.85 -4.76
C VAL A 180 19.86 2.02 -5.72
N ASN A 181 18.83 2.12 -6.55
CA ASN A 181 18.71 3.12 -7.62
C ASN A 181 19.94 3.15 -8.57
N GLY A 182 20.62 2.01 -8.73
CA GLY A 182 21.87 1.88 -9.49
C GLY A 182 23.15 2.28 -8.73
N GLU A 183 23.05 2.84 -7.52
CA GLU A 183 24.20 3.06 -6.64
C GLU A 183 24.61 1.74 -5.97
N LYS A 184 25.86 1.30 -6.15
CA LYS A 184 26.34 0.05 -5.54
C LYS A 184 26.54 0.20 -4.03
N ARG A 185 25.85 -0.63 -3.26
CA ARG A 185 25.85 -0.62 -1.79
C ARG A 185 26.52 -1.82 -1.16
N GLN A 186 26.39 -3.00 -1.76
CA GLN A 186 27.07 -4.22 -1.32
C GLN A 186 27.89 -4.80 -2.49
N ASP A 187 29.09 -5.32 -2.19
CA ASP A 187 30.02 -5.93 -3.15
C ASP A 187 30.90 -6.93 -2.38
N THR A 188 30.70 -8.23 -2.59
CA THR A 188 31.37 -9.27 -1.78
C THR A 188 31.57 -10.59 -2.52
N GLN A 189 32.43 -11.44 -1.98
CA GLN A 189 32.59 -12.84 -2.39
C GLN A 189 31.94 -13.73 -1.33
N THR A 190 31.19 -14.76 -1.72
CA THR A 190 30.46 -15.65 -0.80
C THR A 190 31.38 -16.45 0.15
N ARG A 191 32.69 -16.53 -0.12
CA ARG A 191 33.71 -17.04 0.81
C ARG A 191 33.92 -16.17 2.06
N GLU A 192 33.37 -14.95 2.09
CA GLU A 192 33.41 -14.06 3.24
C GLU A 192 32.29 -14.29 4.25
N MET A 193 31.42 -15.29 3.99
CA MET A 193 30.56 -15.89 5.01
C MET A 193 31.36 -16.40 6.21
N ILE A 194 30.75 -16.39 7.39
CA ILE A 194 31.32 -16.96 8.63
C ILE A 194 31.09 -18.48 8.65
N PHE A 195 29.87 -18.91 8.31
CA PHE A 195 29.46 -20.30 8.15
C PHE A 195 29.09 -20.54 6.68
N SER A 196 29.80 -21.45 6.03
CA SER A 196 29.53 -21.91 4.66
C SER A 196 28.19 -22.65 4.55
N VAL A 197 27.66 -22.83 3.33
CA VAL A 197 26.43 -23.59 3.08
C VAL A 197 26.46 -25.00 3.73
N LYS A 198 27.63 -25.66 3.75
CA LYS A 198 27.80 -26.98 4.39
C LYS A 198 27.57 -26.92 5.90
N GLN A 199 28.13 -25.90 6.55
CA GLN A 199 28.00 -25.66 7.99
C GLN A 199 26.58 -25.23 8.35
N LEU A 200 25.94 -24.38 7.54
CA LEU A 200 24.54 -23.98 7.72
C LEU A 200 23.60 -25.20 7.67
N ILE A 201 23.77 -26.11 6.71
CA ILE A 201 22.97 -27.35 6.60
C ILE A 201 23.21 -28.27 7.81
N ALA A 202 24.48 -28.48 8.19
CA ALA A 202 24.83 -29.35 9.33
C ALA A 202 24.33 -28.80 10.67
N TYR A 203 24.39 -27.48 10.87
CA TYR A 203 23.87 -26.81 12.05
C TYR A 203 22.33 -26.80 12.09
N ALA A 204 21.68 -26.30 11.02
CA ALA A 204 20.23 -26.08 11.01
C ALA A 204 19.41 -27.37 11.00
N SER A 205 19.98 -28.50 10.54
CA SER A 205 19.36 -29.83 10.56
C SER A 205 19.64 -30.64 11.85
N LYS A 206 20.49 -30.14 12.75
CA LYS A 206 20.83 -30.83 14.00
C LYS A 206 19.62 -30.89 14.93
N ASN A 207 19.26 -32.10 15.36
CA ASN A 207 18.06 -32.45 16.13
C ASN A 207 16.70 -32.10 15.45
N ARG A 208 16.69 -31.52 14.25
CA ARG A 208 15.48 -30.97 13.59
C ARG A 208 15.46 -31.31 12.11
N THR A 209 14.40 -31.94 11.63
CA THR A 209 14.22 -32.18 10.19
C THR A 209 13.91 -30.87 9.47
N LEU A 210 14.82 -30.45 8.58
CA LEU A 210 14.52 -29.51 7.50
C LEU A 210 13.83 -30.28 6.37
N LYS A 211 12.84 -29.67 5.71
CA LYS A 211 12.04 -30.36 4.69
C LYS A 211 12.60 -30.19 3.29
N GLN A 212 12.34 -31.17 2.43
CA GLN A 212 12.50 -30.99 0.99
C GLN A 212 11.81 -29.70 0.54
N GLY A 213 12.51 -28.88 -0.27
CA GLY A 213 12.02 -27.58 -0.71
C GLY A 213 12.23 -26.43 0.29
N THR A 214 12.67 -26.68 1.53
CA THR A 214 13.02 -25.58 2.44
C THR A 214 14.07 -24.69 1.79
N VAL A 215 13.75 -23.40 1.73
CA VAL A 215 14.62 -22.31 1.27
C VAL A 215 15.44 -21.83 2.46
N VAL A 216 16.74 -21.60 2.25
CA VAL A 216 17.63 -21.07 3.28
C VAL A 216 18.37 -19.86 2.75
N MET A 217 18.02 -18.70 3.31
CA MET A 217 18.76 -17.44 3.29
C MET A 217 20.02 -17.59 4.15
N THR A 218 21.18 -17.23 3.59
CA THR A 218 22.52 -17.57 4.11
C THR A 218 23.27 -16.43 4.77
N GLY A 219 22.65 -15.26 4.93
CA GLY A 219 23.27 -14.04 5.43
C GLY A 219 23.67 -13.07 4.32
N THR A 220 23.78 -11.80 4.68
CA THR A 220 24.16 -10.68 3.80
C THR A 220 25.53 -10.09 4.20
N PRO A 221 26.27 -9.43 3.28
CA PRO A 221 27.46 -8.66 3.62
C PRO A 221 27.17 -7.27 4.22
N ASN A 222 28.22 -6.58 4.67
CA ASN A 222 28.16 -5.18 5.11
C ASN A 222 27.70 -4.24 3.99
N GLY A 223 27.29 -3.03 4.36
CA GLY A 223 26.84 -1.99 3.41
C GLY A 223 25.33 -1.82 3.32
N VAL A 224 24.55 -2.43 4.22
CA VAL A 224 23.11 -2.18 4.37
C VAL A 224 22.82 -0.71 4.75
N GLY A 225 21.62 -0.25 4.46
CA GLY A 225 21.16 1.13 4.60
C GLY A 225 21.19 1.67 6.03
N TRP A 226 20.84 0.85 7.03
CA TRP A 226 20.76 1.30 8.43
C TRP A 226 22.06 1.91 9.00
N PHE A 227 23.23 1.48 8.50
CA PHE A 227 24.54 1.98 8.97
C PHE A 227 25.17 3.01 8.02
N SER A 228 24.46 3.37 6.96
CA SER A 228 24.90 4.31 5.92
C SER A 228 23.94 5.50 5.75
N ASN A 229 22.93 5.64 6.62
CA ASN A 229 21.75 6.49 6.41
C ASN A 229 21.05 6.23 5.05
N GLY A 230 21.25 5.04 4.48
CA GLY A 230 20.78 4.62 3.17
C GLY A 230 19.47 3.82 3.23
N LEU A 231 18.65 4.03 4.26
CA LEU A 231 17.33 3.42 4.42
C LEU A 231 16.44 3.69 3.20
N LEU A 232 15.55 2.74 2.88
CA LEU A 232 14.76 2.75 1.65
C LEU A 232 13.49 3.63 1.75
N GLY A 233 13.30 4.47 0.74
CA GLY A 233 12.11 5.28 0.54
C GLY A 233 11.14 4.70 -0.49
N HIS A 234 9.90 5.20 -0.47
CA HIS A 234 8.91 4.90 -1.51
C HIS A 234 9.45 5.24 -2.90
N GLY A 235 9.47 4.24 -3.79
CA GLY A 235 9.93 4.37 -5.17
C GLY A 235 11.31 3.79 -5.47
N ASP A 236 12.15 3.55 -4.45
CA ASP A 236 13.50 3.01 -4.64
C ASP A 236 13.49 1.64 -5.32
N VAL A 237 14.54 1.33 -6.08
CA VAL A 237 14.74 0.03 -6.73
C VAL A 237 16.01 -0.63 -6.19
N VAL A 238 15.87 -1.83 -5.63
CA VAL A 238 16.95 -2.69 -5.18
C VAL A 238 17.21 -3.76 -6.23
N ASP A 239 18.39 -3.76 -6.85
CA ASP A 239 18.87 -4.86 -7.70
C ASP A 239 19.89 -5.70 -6.90
N VAL A 240 19.71 -7.03 -6.84
CA VAL A 240 20.67 -7.98 -6.25
C VAL A 240 21.12 -8.95 -7.35
N GLU A 241 22.43 -9.00 -7.60
CA GLU A 241 23.08 -9.85 -8.62
C GLU A 241 24.01 -10.86 -7.96
N ILE A 242 23.98 -12.11 -8.46
CA ILE A 242 24.94 -13.16 -8.09
C ILE A 242 25.45 -13.86 -9.35
N SER A 243 26.77 -13.96 -9.48
CA SER A 243 27.46 -14.66 -10.57
C SER A 243 26.92 -16.07 -10.80
N GLU A 244 26.89 -16.53 -12.05
CA GLU A 244 26.27 -17.79 -12.50
C GLU A 244 24.76 -17.95 -12.28
N ILE A 245 24.10 -17.11 -11.48
CA ILE A 245 22.65 -17.18 -11.24
C ILE A 245 21.90 -16.15 -12.10
N GLY A 246 22.29 -14.88 -12.03
CA GLY A 246 21.59 -13.76 -12.68
C GLY A 246 21.36 -12.61 -11.69
N SER A 247 20.22 -11.92 -11.81
CA SER A 247 19.80 -10.89 -10.83
C SER A 247 18.30 -10.83 -10.59
N ILE A 248 17.93 -10.39 -9.40
CA ILE A 248 16.58 -9.93 -9.04
C ILE A 248 16.57 -8.40 -8.96
N SER A 249 15.40 -7.81 -9.21
CA SER A 249 15.19 -6.36 -9.26
C SER A 249 13.85 -6.09 -8.59
N ASN A 250 13.83 -5.21 -7.59
CA ASN A 250 12.70 -5.04 -6.70
C ASN A 250 12.41 -3.58 -6.37
N LYS A 251 11.15 -3.15 -6.41
CA LYS A 251 10.75 -1.76 -6.18
C LYS A 251 10.05 -1.57 -4.83
N VAL A 252 10.28 -0.43 -4.17
CA VAL A 252 9.49 0.06 -3.02
C VAL A 252 8.22 0.78 -3.46
N GLY A 253 7.11 0.48 -2.79
CA GLY A 253 5.85 1.17 -2.95
C GLY A 253 4.81 0.79 -1.90
N VAL A 254 3.60 1.30 -2.08
CA VAL A 254 2.41 0.73 -1.44
C VAL A 254 2.01 -0.56 -2.15
N ASP A 255 1.32 -1.47 -1.45
CA ASP A 255 0.71 -2.63 -2.11
C ASP A 255 -0.32 -2.15 -3.15
N ALA A 256 0.00 -2.35 -4.42
CA ALA A 256 -0.90 -2.07 -5.54
C ALA A 256 -1.87 -3.24 -5.82
N GLY A 257 -2.13 -4.07 -4.79
CA GLY A 257 -3.09 -5.17 -4.76
C GLY A 257 -4.40 -4.82 -5.47
N LEU A 258 -4.93 -5.78 -6.22
CA LEU A 258 -5.90 -5.63 -7.33
C LEU A 258 -5.29 -5.19 -8.69
N GLY A 259 -4.00 -4.89 -8.77
CA GLY A 259 -3.27 -4.75 -10.04
C GLY A 259 -3.24 -3.32 -10.61
N ALA A 260 -3.20 -2.31 -9.74
CA ALA A 260 -2.98 -0.93 -10.15
C ALA A 260 -1.50 -0.67 -10.53
N ASN A 261 -1.25 0.37 -11.33
CA ASN A 261 0.11 0.83 -11.66
C ASN A 261 0.50 2.01 -10.75
N LEU A 262 1.54 1.84 -9.93
CA LEU A 262 2.04 2.91 -9.04
C LEU A 262 3.02 3.84 -9.77
N ALA A 263 2.53 5.01 -10.17
CA ALA A 263 3.35 6.15 -10.60
C ALA A 263 3.65 7.07 -9.41
N ILE A 264 4.92 7.46 -9.24
CA ILE A 264 5.35 8.50 -8.30
C ILE A 264 5.66 9.74 -9.12
N VAL A 265 5.15 10.89 -8.68
CA VAL A 265 5.15 12.15 -9.45
C VAL A 265 5.49 13.34 -8.57
N ASP A 266 6.12 14.36 -9.16
CA ASP A 266 6.20 15.70 -8.59
C ASP A 266 5.06 16.55 -9.13
N TYR A 267 4.18 17.03 -8.24
CA TYR A 267 3.05 17.89 -8.60
C TYR A 267 3.44 19.29 -9.12
N ASN A 268 4.71 19.68 -8.97
CA ASN A 268 5.26 20.91 -9.51
C ASN A 268 5.89 20.72 -10.91
N ASN A 269 5.89 19.50 -11.45
CA ASN A 269 6.53 19.14 -12.70
C ASN A 269 5.49 18.57 -13.69
N GLU A 270 5.11 19.36 -14.71
CA GLU A 270 4.11 18.95 -15.71
C GLU A 270 4.55 17.69 -16.48
N GLU A 271 5.83 17.53 -16.83
CA GLU A 271 6.31 16.32 -17.54
C GLU A 271 6.12 15.06 -16.68
N SER A 272 6.39 15.16 -15.37
CA SER A 272 6.18 14.08 -14.41
C SER A 272 4.71 13.65 -14.36
N LEU A 273 3.80 14.61 -14.26
CA LEU A 273 2.35 14.38 -14.24
C LEU A 273 1.84 13.85 -15.59
N VAL A 274 2.16 14.49 -16.71
CA VAL A 274 1.72 14.10 -18.06
C VAL A 274 2.17 12.68 -18.39
N LYS A 275 3.40 12.31 -18.03
CA LYS A 275 3.94 10.96 -18.23
C LYS A 275 3.19 9.89 -17.42
N ALA A 276 2.73 10.22 -16.22
CA ALA A 276 1.92 9.32 -15.38
C ALA A 276 0.45 9.22 -15.85
N LEU A 277 -0.09 10.30 -16.42
CA LEU A 277 -1.47 10.38 -16.92
C LEU A 277 -1.63 9.89 -18.38
N ALA A 278 -0.53 9.62 -19.08
CA ALA A 278 -0.54 9.14 -20.45
C ALA A 278 -1.40 7.87 -20.61
N GLY A 279 -2.35 7.91 -21.54
CA GLY A 279 -3.26 6.80 -21.83
C GLY A 279 -4.40 6.59 -20.83
N GLN A 280 -4.58 7.47 -19.82
CA GLN A 280 -5.70 7.37 -18.88
C GLN A 280 -6.95 8.10 -19.40
N ASP A 281 -8.10 7.43 -19.37
CA ASP A 281 -9.38 8.03 -19.78
C ASP A 281 -9.91 9.08 -18.78
N ALA A 282 -9.62 8.89 -17.49
CA ALA A 282 -10.13 9.72 -16.41
C ALA A 282 -9.12 9.90 -15.28
N VAL A 283 -9.22 11.03 -14.57
CA VAL A 283 -8.52 11.32 -13.32
C VAL A 283 -9.54 11.52 -12.20
N VAL A 284 -9.29 10.91 -11.05
CA VAL A 284 -9.98 11.19 -9.79
C VAL A 284 -8.95 11.74 -8.82
N SER A 285 -9.13 12.99 -8.39
CA SER A 285 -8.29 13.59 -7.36
C SER A 285 -8.88 13.25 -5.98
N ALA A 286 -8.12 12.53 -5.16
CA ALA A 286 -8.41 12.35 -3.74
C ALA A 286 -7.44 13.17 -2.86
N LEU A 287 -6.92 14.30 -3.41
CA LEU A 287 -5.93 15.12 -2.72
C LEU A 287 -6.50 15.71 -1.43
N SER A 288 -5.69 15.63 -0.36
CA SER A 288 -6.05 16.12 0.96
C SER A 288 -6.14 17.65 1.02
N ARG A 289 -6.72 18.14 2.11
CA ARG A 289 -6.98 19.56 2.43
C ARG A 289 -5.85 20.54 2.06
N GLU A 290 -4.60 20.17 2.32
CA GLU A 290 -3.43 21.04 2.08
C GLU A 290 -2.92 20.95 0.63
N ALA A 291 -3.20 19.84 -0.05
CA ALA A 291 -2.84 19.61 -1.45
C ALA A 291 -3.90 20.09 -2.45
N ILE A 292 -5.06 20.63 -2.01
CA ILE A 292 -6.12 21.14 -2.87
C ILE A 292 -5.63 22.10 -3.98
N PRO A 293 -4.67 23.04 -3.75
CA PRO A 293 -4.13 23.90 -4.80
C PRO A 293 -3.36 23.15 -5.91
N LEU A 294 -2.76 21.99 -5.59
CA LEU A 294 -2.01 21.15 -6.54
C LEU A 294 -2.93 20.45 -7.57
N GLN A 295 -4.26 20.57 -7.41
CA GLN A 295 -5.20 20.15 -8.45
C GLN A 295 -5.11 21.01 -9.71
N ILE A 296 -4.68 22.27 -9.64
CA ILE A 296 -4.53 23.13 -10.83
C ILE A 296 -3.50 22.56 -11.82
N PRO A 297 -2.22 22.32 -11.44
CA PRO A 297 -1.27 21.67 -12.34
C PRO A 297 -1.67 20.23 -12.72
N LEU A 298 -2.42 19.51 -11.85
CA LEU A 298 -2.97 18.20 -12.19
C LEU A 298 -4.05 18.28 -13.29
N ILE A 299 -4.91 19.32 -13.30
CA ILE A 299 -5.90 19.58 -14.34
C ILE A 299 -5.22 19.94 -15.67
N ASP A 300 -4.16 20.74 -15.61
CA ASP A 300 -3.37 21.10 -16.79
C ASP A 300 -2.68 19.88 -17.39
N ALA A 301 -1.94 19.11 -16.58
CA ALA A 301 -1.31 17.87 -17.02
C ALA A 301 -2.31 16.82 -17.52
N ALA A 302 -3.50 16.71 -16.91
CA ALA A 302 -4.56 15.83 -17.40
C ALA A 302 -5.05 16.26 -18.79
N ALA A 303 -5.26 17.56 -19.01
CA ALA A 303 -5.64 18.07 -20.34
C ALA A 303 -4.51 17.86 -21.38
N THR A 304 -3.25 18.11 -21.00
CA THR A 304 -2.07 17.88 -21.85
C THR A 304 -1.89 16.39 -22.20
N ALA A 305 -2.19 15.47 -21.28
CA ALA A 305 -2.15 14.01 -21.49
C ALA A 305 -3.36 13.45 -22.26
N GLY A 306 -4.38 14.25 -22.56
CA GLY A 306 -5.58 13.82 -23.29
C GLY A 306 -6.67 13.15 -22.45
N VAL A 307 -6.65 13.34 -21.12
CA VAL A 307 -7.65 12.80 -20.19
C VAL A 307 -9.03 13.39 -20.49
N LYS A 308 -10.06 12.54 -20.53
CA LYS A 308 -11.42 12.91 -20.96
C LYS A 308 -12.32 13.37 -19.81
N ARG A 309 -12.12 12.84 -18.60
CA ARG A 309 -12.90 13.18 -17.38
C ARG A 309 -11.99 13.50 -16.20
N PHE A 310 -12.27 14.60 -15.51
CA PHE A 310 -11.65 14.98 -14.25
C PHE A 310 -12.71 15.02 -13.15
N ILE A 311 -12.52 14.25 -12.09
CA ILE A 311 -13.29 14.35 -10.85
C ILE A 311 -12.34 14.98 -9.82
N PRO A 312 -12.51 16.27 -9.45
CA PRO A 312 -11.70 16.90 -8.42
C PRO A 312 -12.01 16.30 -7.04
N SER A 313 -11.21 16.67 -6.04
CA SER A 313 -11.35 16.28 -4.62
C SER A 313 -12.55 16.98 -3.94
N GLU A 314 -13.65 17.15 -4.69
CA GLU A 314 -14.95 17.58 -4.17
C GLU A 314 -15.70 16.36 -3.66
N PHE A 315 -15.55 16.14 -2.36
CA PHE A 315 -16.17 15.09 -1.56
C PHE A 315 -16.62 15.71 -0.22
N GLY A 316 -17.74 16.44 -0.24
CA GLY A 316 -18.22 17.14 0.94
C GLY A 316 -19.40 18.07 0.66
N SER A 317 -19.39 19.23 1.32
CA SER A 317 -20.46 20.24 1.29
C SER A 317 -20.69 20.83 -0.11
N ASN A 318 -21.95 21.21 -0.37
CA ASN A 318 -22.41 21.75 -1.65
C ASN A 318 -21.85 23.15 -1.95
N LEU A 319 -20.91 23.28 -2.88
CA LEU A 319 -20.34 24.57 -3.31
C LEU A 319 -21.18 25.32 -4.37
N GLN A 320 -22.33 24.76 -4.76
CA GLN A 320 -23.37 25.47 -5.53
C GLN A 320 -24.27 26.33 -4.62
N ASP A 321 -24.25 26.11 -3.31
CA ASP A 321 -24.87 27.01 -2.33
C ASP A 321 -24.05 28.31 -2.28
N PRO A 322 -24.64 29.48 -2.65
CA PRO A 322 -23.89 30.74 -2.72
C PRO A 322 -23.33 31.20 -1.37
N GLN A 323 -23.88 30.76 -0.24
CA GLN A 323 -23.34 31.08 1.08
C GLN A 323 -22.13 30.19 1.39
N ILE A 324 -22.26 28.86 1.24
CA ILE A 324 -21.15 27.92 1.48
C ILE A 324 -19.95 28.26 0.58
N ARG A 325 -20.20 28.67 -0.67
CA ARG A 325 -19.16 29.10 -1.62
C ARG A 325 -18.29 30.27 -1.11
N THR A 326 -18.78 31.07 -0.16
CA THR A 326 -18.01 32.19 0.43
C THR A 326 -17.09 31.79 1.58
N PHE A 327 -17.22 30.58 2.16
CA PHE A 327 -16.52 30.25 3.39
C PHE A 327 -14.99 30.14 3.18
N PRO A 328 -14.14 30.67 4.09
CA PRO A 328 -12.70 30.74 3.89
C PRO A 328 -12.00 29.41 3.61
N ASN A 329 -12.52 28.31 4.14
CA ASN A 329 -11.99 26.96 3.97
C ASN A 329 -12.23 26.38 2.56
N TYR A 330 -13.26 26.84 1.85
CA TYR A 330 -13.58 26.37 0.49
C TYR A 330 -12.94 27.21 -0.62
N LYS A 331 -12.27 28.32 -0.30
CA LYS A 331 -11.61 29.22 -1.27
C LYS A 331 -10.82 28.50 -2.37
N HIS A 332 -9.98 27.53 -2.01
CA HIS A 332 -9.15 26.81 -2.99
C HIS A 332 -9.95 25.77 -3.80
N LYS A 333 -11.04 25.24 -3.25
CA LYS A 333 -11.96 24.32 -3.95
C LYS A 333 -12.78 25.08 -5.00
N VAL A 334 -13.29 26.25 -4.61
CA VAL A 334 -13.96 27.22 -5.49
C VAL A 334 -13.05 27.63 -6.67
N GLN A 335 -11.78 27.92 -6.41
CA GLN A 335 -10.79 28.19 -7.46
C GLN A 335 -10.56 26.99 -8.41
N VAL A 336 -10.54 25.76 -7.88
CA VAL A 336 -10.38 24.54 -8.68
C VAL A 336 -11.61 24.27 -9.54
N GLU A 337 -12.83 24.47 -9.02
CA GLU A 337 -14.06 24.35 -9.80
C GLU A 337 -14.08 25.34 -10.97
N GLU A 338 -13.81 26.62 -10.70
CA GLU A 338 -13.80 27.70 -11.70
C GLU A 338 -12.71 27.50 -12.76
N TYR A 339 -11.52 27.04 -12.36
CA TYR A 339 -10.46 26.68 -13.30
C TYR A 339 -10.85 25.48 -14.18
N LEU A 340 -11.48 24.46 -13.60
CA LEU A 340 -11.91 23.27 -14.34
C LEU A 340 -13.05 23.58 -15.31
N GLU A 341 -13.98 24.48 -14.97
CA GLU A 341 -14.97 25.00 -15.92
C GLU A 341 -14.30 25.72 -17.10
N GLN A 342 -13.32 26.60 -16.83
CA GLN A 342 -12.59 27.32 -17.87
C GLN A 342 -11.80 26.35 -18.77
N LYS A 343 -11.12 25.36 -18.19
CA LYS A 343 -10.37 24.34 -18.92
C LYS A 343 -11.30 23.47 -19.76
N ALA A 344 -12.47 23.07 -19.24
CA ALA A 344 -13.46 22.28 -19.96
C ALA A 344 -14.04 23.01 -21.19
N ARG A 345 -14.29 24.32 -21.08
CA ARG A 345 -14.77 25.16 -22.19
C ARG A 345 -13.72 25.38 -23.29
N SER A 346 -12.44 25.16 -23.02
CA SER A 346 -11.32 25.54 -23.91
C SER A 346 -10.47 24.37 -24.42
N HIS A 347 -10.38 23.27 -23.66
CA HIS A 347 -9.53 22.11 -23.96
C HIS A 347 -10.30 20.78 -24.04
N GLY A 348 -11.63 20.79 -23.92
CA GLY A 348 -12.49 19.63 -24.16
C GLY A 348 -12.56 18.56 -23.05
N ILE A 349 -11.72 18.68 -22.01
CA ILE A 349 -11.82 17.87 -20.78
C ILE A 349 -13.22 18.06 -20.14
N THR A 350 -13.78 17.01 -19.53
CA THR A 350 -15.10 17.04 -18.89
C THR A 350 -14.98 16.85 -17.39
N TYR A 351 -15.96 17.31 -16.61
CA TYR A 351 -15.91 17.24 -15.14
C TYR A 351 -17.18 16.70 -14.49
N THR A 352 -17.07 16.29 -13.23
CA THR A 352 -18.19 16.04 -12.31
C THR A 352 -17.77 16.41 -10.89
N TYR A 353 -18.55 17.23 -10.19
CA TYR A 353 -18.35 17.52 -8.76
C TYR A 353 -19.23 16.57 -7.93
N ILE A 354 -18.74 16.02 -6.81
CA ILE A 354 -19.46 14.98 -6.03
C ILE A 354 -19.78 15.48 -4.62
N TYR A 355 -20.95 16.08 -4.43
CA TYR A 355 -21.33 16.59 -3.11
C TYR A 355 -22.04 15.50 -2.30
N ASN A 356 -21.39 15.04 -1.23
CA ASN A 356 -21.90 14.02 -0.30
C ASN A 356 -22.16 14.55 1.13
N ASN A 357 -21.88 15.82 1.37
CA ASN A 357 -21.93 16.50 2.67
C ASN A 357 -21.05 15.83 3.74
N VAL A 358 -21.59 14.91 4.55
CA VAL A 358 -20.90 14.31 5.71
C VAL A 358 -20.43 12.88 5.41
N PHE A 359 -19.15 12.58 5.66
CA PHE A 359 -18.67 11.21 5.81
C PHE A 359 -19.00 10.70 7.21
N ILE A 360 -19.99 9.82 7.34
CA ILE A 360 -20.59 9.46 8.63
C ILE A 360 -19.70 8.54 9.47
N ASP A 361 -19.12 7.53 8.83
CA ASP A 361 -18.08 6.65 9.38
C ASP A 361 -16.89 7.47 9.89
N LEU A 362 -16.26 8.25 9.00
CA LEU A 362 -15.10 9.07 9.33
C LEU A 362 -15.38 10.08 10.44
N SER A 363 -16.56 10.70 10.47
CA SER A 363 -16.94 11.67 11.51
C SER A 363 -17.10 11.05 12.90
N ILE A 364 -17.49 9.78 12.98
CA ILE A 364 -17.63 9.01 14.23
C ILE A 364 -16.29 8.37 14.62
N GLU A 365 -15.49 7.94 13.65
CA GLU A 365 -14.11 7.48 13.85
C GLU A 365 -13.22 8.60 14.43
N THR A 366 -13.33 9.81 13.90
CA THR A 366 -12.55 10.99 14.35
C THR A 366 -13.19 11.81 15.49
N GLY A 367 -14.41 11.48 15.94
CA GLY A 367 -15.07 12.17 17.05
C GLY A 367 -15.52 13.62 16.77
N VAL A 368 -15.77 13.97 15.51
CA VAL A 368 -16.15 15.33 15.07
C VAL A 368 -17.42 15.85 15.75
N PHE A 369 -18.38 14.95 15.99
CA PHE A 369 -19.62 15.27 16.70
C PHE A 369 -20.09 14.18 17.67
N LEU A 370 -19.56 12.95 17.56
CA LEU A 370 -19.88 11.84 18.44
C LEU A 370 -18.58 11.15 18.86
N ASP A 371 -18.10 11.46 20.05
CA ASP A 371 -16.98 10.77 20.67
C ASP A 371 -17.50 9.51 21.39
N LEU A 372 -17.30 8.35 20.77
CA LEU A 372 -17.70 7.06 21.33
C LEU A 372 -16.89 6.65 22.57
N LYS A 373 -15.67 7.21 22.77
CA LYS A 373 -14.77 6.86 23.87
C LYS A 373 -15.10 7.66 25.12
N GLU A 374 -15.17 8.99 24.97
CA GLU A 374 -15.54 9.91 26.06
C GLU A 374 -17.08 10.05 26.20
N ARG A 375 -17.85 9.30 25.41
CA ARG A 375 -19.32 9.25 25.35
C ARG A 375 -19.95 10.64 25.24
N LYS A 376 -19.33 11.48 24.41
CA LYS A 376 -19.65 12.91 24.28
C LYS A 376 -20.26 13.21 22.92
N ALA A 377 -21.47 13.76 22.91
CA ALA A 377 -22.14 14.22 21.70
C ALA A 377 -22.12 15.76 21.64
N ARG A 378 -21.58 16.32 20.55
CA ARG A 378 -21.57 17.77 20.29
C ARG A 378 -22.73 18.12 19.38
N LEU A 379 -23.77 18.72 19.94
CA LEU A 379 -25.01 19.06 19.25
C LEU A 379 -24.93 20.50 18.73
N TYR A 380 -24.66 20.62 17.43
CA TYR A 380 -24.55 21.90 16.73
C TYR A 380 -25.95 22.47 16.51
N ASN A 381 -26.18 23.71 16.96
CA ASN A 381 -27.48 24.39 16.95
C ASN A 381 -28.64 23.50 17.49
N GLY A 382 -28.36 22.70 18.53
CA GLY A 382 -29.34 21.79 19.15
C GLY A 382 -29.40 20.38 18.56
N GLY A 383 -28.78 20.13 17.40
CA GLY A 383 -28.60 18.79 16.82
C GLY A 383 -29.86 18.11 16.26
N GLU A 384 -31.01 18.80 16.22
CA GLU A 384 -32.28 18.30 15.67
C GLU A 384 -32.30 18.28 14.13
N ARG A 385 -31.49 19.12 13.49
CA ARG A 385 -31.43 19.26 12.03
C ARG A 385 -30.84 17.98 11.41
N ALA A 386 -31.64 17.29 10.59
CA ALA A 386 -31.14 16.18 9.78
C ALA A 386 -30.14 16.68 8.73
N VAL A 387 -29.16 15.86 8.36
CA VAL A 387 -28.16 16.17 7.32
C VAL A 387 -28.02 15.02 6.35
N SER A 388 -27.73 15.29 5.07
CA SER A 388 -27.32 14.25 4.11
C SER A 388 -25.96 13.67 4.52
N MET A 389 -25.79 12.35 4.43
CA MET A 389 -24.55 11.67 4.83
C MET A 389 -24.27 10.39 4.04
N ILE A 390 -23.00 9.99 3.97
CA ILE A 390 -22.51 8.80 3.27
C ILE A 390 -21.35 8.16 4.03
N THR A 391 -21.12 6.86 3.87
CA THR A 391 -19.88 6.19 4.24
C THR A 391 -18.86 6.26 3.10
N MET A 392 -17.57 6.23 3.44
CA MET A 392 -16.47 6.26 2.47
C MET A 392 -16.56 5.13 1.41
N PRO A 393 -16.92 3.87 1.75
CA PRO A 393 -17.10 2.82 0.74
C PRO A 393 -18.25 3.08 -0.23
N THR A 394 -19.34 3.72 0.18
CA THR A 394 -20.43 4.09 -0.74
C THR A 394 -20.05 5.26 -1.63
N ALA A 395 -19.31 6.26 -1.12
CA ALA A 395 -18.76 7.32 -1.95
C ALA A 395 -17.77 6.78 -3.00
N ALA A 396 -16.90 5.83 -2.62
CA ALA A 396 -16.00 5.16 -3.57
C ALA A 396 -16.77 4.40 -4.67
N ARG A 397 -17.86 3.71 -4.31
CA ARG A 397 -18.79 3.11 -5.30
C ARG A 397 -19.43 4.17 -6.19
N ALA A 398 -19.83 5.32 -5.65
CA ALA A 398 -20.42 6.42 -6.39
C ALA A 398 -19.45 7.04 -7.42
N VAL A 399 -18.17 7.20 -7.08
CA VAL A 399 -17.12 7.62 -8.04
C VAL A 399 -17.06 6.66 -9.24
N VAL A 400 -17.03 5.35 -8.99
CA VAL A 400 -17.02 4.34 -10.06
C VAL A 400 -18.32 4.36 -10.87
N ALA A 401 -19.46 4.66 -10.25
CA ALA A 401 -20.73 4.84 -10.94
C ALA A 401 -20.75 6.12 -11.82
N VAL A 402 -20.19 7.24 -11.35
CA VAL A 402 -20.06 8.49 -12.12
C VAL A 402 -19.22 8.28 -13.38
N LEU A 403 -18.13 7.51 -13.28
CA LEU A 403 -17.29 7.16 -14.43
C LEU A 403 -18.01 6.25 -15.44
N LYS A 404 -18.91 5.37 -14.99
CA LYS A 404 -19.75 4.54 -15.87
C LYS A 404 -20.85 5.37 -16.55
N HIS A 405 -21.56 6.18 -15.77
CA HIS A 405 -22.59 7.13 -16.24
C HIS A 405 -21.98 8.46 -16.70
N SER A 406 -20.90 8.37 -17.50
CA SER A 406 -20.08 9.54 -17.85
C SER A 406 -20.80 10.54 -18.76
N ALA A 407 -21.83 10.13 -19.50
CA ALA A 407 -22.62 11.04 -20.33
C ALA A 407 -23.63 11.83 -19.47
N GLU A 408 -24.29 11.14 -18.54
CA GLU A 408 -25.35 11.66 -17.67
C GLU A 408 -24.81 12.56 -16.54
N THR A 409 -23.53 12.42 -16.21
CA THR A 409 -22.81 13.18 -15.17
C THR A 409 -21.88 14.26 -15.73
N LYS A 410 -21.87 14.47 -17.06
CA LYS A 410 -20.95 15.38 -17.75
C LYS A 410 -21.20 16.85 -17.39
N ASN A 411 -20.14 17.53 -16.95
CA ASN A 411 -20.04 18.98 -16.72
C ASN A 411 -21.15 19.52 -15.82
N ARG A 412 -21.45 18.78 -14.74
CA ARG A 412 -22.40 19.17 -13.70
C ARG A 412 -21.99 18.60 -12.33
N PRO A 413 -22.53 19.12 -11.23
CA PRO A 413 -22.49 18.40 -9.96
C PRO A 413 -23.40 17.16 -9.97
N VAL A 414 -23.06 16.20 -9.11
CA VAL A 414 -23.96 15.15 -8.61
C VAL A 414 -24.13 15.28 -7.11
N PHE A 415 -25.33 14.96 -6.63
CA PHE A 415 -25.68 15.00 -5.20
C PHE A 415 -25.94 13.58 -4.71
N ILE A 416 -25.19 13.12 -3.72
CA ILE A 416 -25.25 11.73 -3.23
C ILE A 416 -25.37 11.64 -1.72
N HIS A 417 -26.05 10.63 -1.23
CA HIS A 417 -26.08 10.24 0.19
C HIS A 417 -26.65 8.82 0.31
N GLU A 418 -26.44 8.15 1.43
CA GLU A 418 -27.17 6.91 1.77
C GLU A 418 -28.08 7.11 3.00
N GLY A 419 -27.80 8.13 3.83
CA GLY A 419 -28.59 8.46 5.01
C GLY A 419 -29.04 9.92 5.04
N ARG A 420 -30.08 10.18 5.82
CA ARG A 420 -30.50 11.52 6.25
C ARG A 420 -31.03 11.45 7.68
N MET A 421 -30.18 11.78 8.65
CA MET A 421 -30.46 11.69 10.09
C MET A 421 -29.97 12.95 10.80
N SER A 422 -30.58 13.29 11.94
CA SER A 422 -30.11 14.32 12.86
C SER A 422 -29.03 13.80 13.80
N GLN A 423 -28.31 14.72 14.44
CA GLN A 423 -27.31 14.34 15.44
C GLN A 423 -27.95 13.63 16.65
N LYS A 424 -29.20 13.99 17.00
CA LYS A 424 -29.96 13.28 18.04
C LYS A 424 -30.41 11.87 17.62
N GLN A 425 -30.76 11.65 16.36
CA GLN A 425 -31.06 10.30 15.86
C GLN A 425 -29.81 9.41 15.90
N ILE A 426 -28.68 9.92 15.42
CA ILE A 426 -27.37 9.23 15.50
C ILE A 426 -27.01 8.91 16.96
N LEU A 427 -27.18 9.86 17.88
CA LEU A 427 -26.97 9.65 19.31
C LEU A 427 -27.94 8.64 19.93
N GLY A 428 -29.20 8.58 19.46
CA GLY A 428 -30.17 7.56 19.86
C GLY A 428 -29.67 6.15 19.53
N HIS A 429 -29.31 5.90 18.27
CA HIS A 429 -28.76 4.62 17.86
C HIS A 429 -27.41 4.31 18.55
N ALA A 430 -26.58 5.31 18.83
CA ALA A 430 -25.35 5.12 19.62
C ALA A 430 -25.62 4.74 21.09
N LYS A 431 -26.69 5.27 21.71
CA LYS A 431 -27.16 4.87 23.04
C LYS A 431 -27.80 3.48 23.08
N GLU A 432 -28.31 3.00 21.95
CA GLU A 432 -28.80 1.61 21.80
C GLU A 432 -27.66 0.61 21.63
N VAL A 433 -26.63 0.95 20.84
CA VAL A 433 -25.44 0.09 20.63
C VAL A 433 -24.50 0.11 21.86
N ILE A 434 -24.36 1.26 22.54
CA ILE A 434 -23.60 1.40 23.79
C ILE A 434 -24.61 1.70 24.92
N SER A 435 -25.26 0.64 25.40
CA SER A 435 -26.31 0.70 26.43
C SER A 435 -25.81 0.90 27.86
N GLU A 436 -24.51 0.71 28.12
CA GLU A 436 -23.93 0.82 29.47
C GLU A 436 -23.38 2.22 29.76
N GLY A 437 -23.90 2.89 30.78
CA GLY A 437 -23.36 4.13 31.35
C GLY A 437 -23.82 5.42 30.65
N GLU A 438 -23.38 6.55 31.20
CA GLU A 438 -23.91 7.86 30.82
C GLU A 438 -23.28 8.44 29.54
N TRP A 439 -24.03 9.33 28.90
CA TRP A 439 -23.64 10.10 27.72
C TRP A 439 -23.76 11.60 28.01
N HIS A 440 -22.78 12.38 27.56
CA HIS A 440 -22.69 13.81 27.82
C HIS A 440 -22.99 14.63 26.55
N GLU A 441 -24.06 15.42 26.58
CA GLU A 441 -24.49 16.27 25.47
C GLU A 441 -23.97 17.71 25.64
N GLU A 442 -23.08 18.12 24.74
CA GLU A 442 -22.52 19.47 24.66
C GLU A 442 -23.25 20.28 23.59
N GLN A 443 -23.90 21.37 23.99
CA GLN A 443 -24.54 22.30 23.05
C GLN A 443 -23.48 23.23 22.44
N VAL A 444 -23.51 23.40 21.12
CA VAL A 444 -22.56 24.25 20.40
C VAL A 444 -23.29 25.18 19.43
N HIS A 445 -23.17 26.49 19.65
CA HIS A 445 -23.75 27.51 18.78
C HIS A 445 -22.74 27.93 17.71
N LEU A 446 -23.05 27.63 16.44
CA LEU A 446 -22.13 27.84 15.33
C LEU A 446 -21.83 29.33 15.08
N GLU A 447 -22.81 30.18 15.38
CA GLU A 447 -22.72 31.64 15.24
C GLU A 447 -21.83 32.27 16.31
N GLU A 448 -21.53 31.56 17.41
CA GLU A 448 -20.57 32.01 18.43
C GLU A 448 -19.15 31.62 18.08
N LEU A 449 -18.95 30.41 17.56
CA LEU A 449 -17.67 29.95 17.00
C LEU A 449 -17.23 30.83 15.82
N GLU A 450 -18.16 31.17 14.92
CA GLU A 450 -17.88 32.07 13.79
C GLU A 450 -17.50 33.47 14.25
N LYS A 451 -18.20 34.07 15.23
CA LYS A 451 -17.82 35.37 15.82
C LYS A 451 -16.43 35.34 16.43
N HIS A 452 -16.07 34.26 17.14
CA HIS A 452 -14.74 34.10 17.73
C HIS A 452 -13.63 34.02 16.67
N LEU A 453 -13.88 33.35 15.54
CA LEU A 453 -12.94 33.34 14.41
C LEU A 453 -12.89 34.68 13.67
N ALA A 454 -14.03 35.33 13.44
CA ALA A 454 -14.13 36.61 12.75
C ALA A 454 -13.49 37.78 13.53
N ALA A 455 -13.30 37.63 14.84
CA ALA A 455 -12.54 38.57 15.67
C ALA A 455 -11.01 38.49 15.46
N GLN A 456 -10.51 37.50 14.71
CA GLN A 456 -9.08 37.37 14.42
C GLN A 456 -8.67 38.27 13.25
N ALA A 457 -7.51 38.95 13.37
CA ALA A 457 -7.05 39.91 12.38
C ALA A 457 -6.81 39.33 10.96
N THR A 458 -6.65 38.01 10.83
CA THR A 458 -6.67 37.28 9.55
C THR A 458 -7.33 35.91 9.73
N VAL A 459 -8.37 35.62 8.94
CA VAL A 459 -9.04 34.31 8.93
C VAL A 459 -8.46 33.45 7.81
N ASP A 460 -7.51 32.59 8.18
CA ASP A 460 -6.88 31.62 7.28
C ASP A 460 -7.67 30.31 7.28
N GLY A 461 -8.39 30.06 6.19
CA GLY A 461 -9.21 28.86 5.98
C GLY A 461 -8.44 27.53 5.95
N SER A 462 -7.12 27.57 5.79
CA SER A 462 -6.26 26.38 5.84
C SER A 462 -5.90 25.94 7.26
N LYS A 463 -6.13 26.77 8.30
CA LYS A 463 -5.90 26.39 9.70
C LYS A 463 -6.98 25.43 10.18
N MET A 464 -6.61 24.35 10.88
CA MET A 464 -7.52 23.26 11.20
C MET A 464 -8.75 23.69 12.02
N GLY A 465 -8.59 24.60 12.98
CA GLY A 465 -9.72 25.16 13.73
C GLY A 465 -10.70 25.96 12.85
N VAL A 466 -10.19 26.72 11.87
CA VAL A 466 -11.02 27.48 10.92
C VAL A 466 -11.71 26.52 9.95
N PHE A 467 -10.96 25.57 9.37
CA PHE A 467 -11.48 24.55 8.49
C PHE A 467 -12.62 23.76 9.14
N HIS A 468 -12.43 23.31 10.38
CA HIS A 468 -13.42 22.54 11.14
C HIS A 468 -14.70 23.34 11.39
N VAL A 469 -14.61 24.59 11.88
CA VAL A 469 -15.80 25.42 12.14
C VAL A 469 -16.60 25.68 10.86
N TYR A 470 -15.96 26.04 9.75
CA TYR A 470 -16.69 26.30 8.51
C TYR A 470 -17.18 25.02 7.80
N ALA A 471 -16.50 23.88 7.96
CA ALA A 471 -16.99 22.59 7.48
C ALA A 471 -18.21 22.10 8.28
N VAL A 472 -18.16 22.20 9.61
CA VAL A 472 -19.31 21.93 10.49
C VAL A 472 -20.45 22.91 10.20
N LYS A 473 -20.17 24.21 9.96
CA LYS A 473 -21.19 25.16 9.52
C LYS A 473 -21.80 24.75 8.18
N GLY A 474 -21.01 24.38 7.19
CA GLY A 474 -21.49 23.88 5.90
C GLY A 474 -22.37 22.63 6.04
N ALA A 475 -22.05 21.74 6.99
CA ALA A 475 -22.78 20.50 7.24
C ALA A 475 -24.04 20.65 8.10
N PHE A 476 -24.04 21.51 9.13
CA PHE A 476 -25.10 21.58 10.15
C PHE A 476 -25.79 22.95 10.30
N GLY A 477 -25.24 24.01 9.69
CA GLY A 477 -25.77 25.37 9.83
C GLY A 477 -27.13 25.59 9.18
N ASP A 478 -27.87 26.57 9.70
CA ASP A 478 -29.23 26.87 9.24
C ASP A 478 -29.28 27.70 7.95
N GLY A 479 -30.34 27.46 7.15
CA GLY A 479 -30.53 28.06 5.83
C GLY A 479 -29.66 27.46 4.70
N LEU A 480 -28.67 26.62 5.04
CA LEU A 480 -27.71 26.06 4.08
C LEU A 480 -28.17 24.75 3.43
N GLY A 481 -27.63 24.47 2.24
CA GLY A 481 -27.91 23.29 1.40
C GLY A 481 -27.35 21.95 1.91
N ASN A 482 -27.47 21.67 3.20
CA ASN A 482 -27.01 20.44 3.87
C ASN A 482 -28.02 19.27 3.87
N GLN A 483 -29.24 19.52 3.39
CA GLN A 483 -30.27 18.51 3.17
C GLN A 483 -30.57 18.44 1.67
N TYR A 484 -30.10 17.40 1.00
CA TYR A 484 -30.39 17.20 -0.41
C TYR A 484 -31.85 16.76 -0.58
N GLY A 485 -32.61 17.53 -1.38
CA GLY A 485 -34.01 17.25 -1.71
C GLY A 485 -34.16 16.29 -2.88
N GLU A 486 -33.26 16.39 -3.85
CA GLU A 486 -33.11 15.50 -5.00
C GLU A 486 -31.66 14.98 -5.02
N THR A 487 -31.45 13.74 -5.45
CA THR A 487 -30.13 13.11 -5.51
C THR A 487 -29.97 12.19 -6.72
N ASP A 488 -28.72 12.01 -7.16
CA ASP A 488 -28.32 11.12 -8.24
C ASP A 488 -28.33 9.63 -7.84
N ASN A 489 -28.81 9.29 -6.64
CA ASN A 489 -28.77 7.94 -6.08
C ASN A 489 -29.31 6.87 -7.03
N GLN A 490 -30.44 7.12 -7.70
CA GLN A 490 -31.05 6.18 -8.63
C GLN A 490 -30.19 5.97 -9.89
N LEU A 491 -29.56 7.02 -10.40
CA LEU A 491 -28.65 6.96 -11.55
C LEU A 491 -27.36 6.20 -11.18
N LEU A 492 -26.85 6.42 -9.97
CA LEU A 492 -25.56 5.89 -9.50
C LEU A 492 -25.69 4.55 -8.74
N GLY A 493 -26.89 3.99 -8.63
CA GLY A 493 -27.17 2.72 -7.96
C GLY A 493 -27.04 2.74 -6.42
N ILE A 494 -26.97 3.93 -5.81
CA ILE A 494 -26.76 4.11 -4.37
C ILE A 494 -28.03 3.72 -3.62
N GLN A 495 -27.91 2.71 -2.74
CA GLN A 495 -29.00 2.27 -1.87
C GLN A 495 -29.01 3.08 -0.57
N PRO A 496 -30.19 3.31 0.04
CA PRO A 496 -30.27 3.86 1.39
C PRO A 496 -29.62 2.92 2.42
N LEU A 497 -28.99 3.49 3.44
CA LEU A 497 -28.51 2.77 4.62
C LEU A 497 -29.70 2.49 5.55
N SER A 498 -29.90 1.23 5.94
CA SER A 498 -30.92 0.85 6.91
C SER A 498 -30.51 1.23 8.34
N GLU A 499 -31.50 1.27 9.24
CA GLU A 499 -31.25 1.52 10.67
C GLU A 499 -30.38 0.42 11.28
N GLU A 500 -30.58 -0.83 10.88
CA GLU A 500 -29.75 -1.98 11.25
C GLU A 500 -28.32 -1.83 10.73
N GLY A 501 -28.14 -1.50 9.44
CA GLY A 501 -26.81 -1.33 8.84
C GLY A 501 -26.04 -0.15 9.44
N PHE A 502 -26.73 0.89 9.91
CA PHE A 502 -26.10 1.97 10.67
C PHE A 502 -25.64 1.51 12.06
N LYS A 503 -26.40 0.64 12.74
CA LYS A 503 -26.01 0.05 14.04
C LYS A 503 -24.87 -0.96 13.90
N GLU A 504 -24.85 -1.74 12.81
CA GLU A 504 -23.72 -2.60 12.44
C GLU A 504 -22.45 -1.77 12.20
N MET A 505 -22.53 -0.69 11.42
CA MET A 505 -21.42 0.25 11.21
C MET A 505 -20.90 0.86 12.52
N LEU A 506 -21.79 1.23 13.44
CA LEU A 506 -21.41 1.71 14.77
C LEU A 506 -20.66 0.62 15.57
N ALA A 507 -21.15 -0.63 15.56
CA ALA A 507 -20.51 -1.75 16.25
C ALA A 507 -19.10 -2.05 15.68
N ASP A 508 -18.92 -2.03 14.37
CA ASP A 508 -17.62 -2.21 13.70
C ASP A 508 -16.61 -1.12 14.11
N ILE A 509 -17.03 0.15 14.18
CA ILE A 509 -16.17 1.25 14.61
C ILE A 509 -15.77 1.09 16.09
N ILE A 510 -16.68 0.60 16.94
CA ILE A 510 -16.40 0.30 18.35
C ILE A 510 -15.39 -0.85 18.47
N ALA A 511 -15.59 -1.95 17.72
CA ALA A 511 -14.70 -3.10 17.73
C ALA A 511 -13.26 -2.73 17.32
N LYS A 512 -13.09 -2.05 16.18
CA LYS A 512 -11.78 -1.53 15.72
C LYS A 512 -11.11 -0.65 16.76
N LYS A 513 -11.87 0.24 17.43
CA LYS A 513 -11.33 1.09 18.51
C LYS A 513 -10.98 0.29 19.76
N ALA A 514 -11.70 -0.77 20.10
CA ALA A 514 -11.34 -1.65 21.21
C ALA A 514 -10.01 -2.38 20.93
N GLU A 515 -9.85 -2.96 19.74
CA GLU A 515 -8.60 -3.61 19.30
C GLU A 515 -7.41 -2.62 19.28
N ALA A 516 -7.62 -1.40 18.78
CA ALA A 516 -6.59 -0.37 18.79
C ALA A 516 -6.12 0.01 20.21
N ASN A 517 -7.02 0.02 21.20
CA ASN A 517 -6.67 0.29 22.60
C ASN A 517 -5.94 -0.88 23.31
N ILE A 518 -5.89 -2.07 22.72
CA ILE A 518 -5.08 -3.20 23.23
C ILE A 518 -3.60 -3.01 22.86
N ARG A 519 -3.28 -2.25 21.79
CA ARG A 519 -1.92 -1.77 21.54
C ARG A 519 -1.65 -0.56 22.45
N PRO A 520 -0.64 -0.58 23.34
CA PRO A 520 -0.38 0.55 24.23
C PRO A 520 0.15 1.74 23.44
N VAL A 521 -0.62 2.84 23.43
CA VAL A 521 -0.17 4.13 22.88
C VAL A 521 0.99 4.65 23.73
N GLN A 522 2.22 4.44 23.26
CA GLN A 522 3.38 5.13 23.81
C GLN A 522 3.19 6.64 23.59
N LYS A 523 3.20 7.40 24.70
CA LYS A 523 3.29 8.85 24.63
C LYS A 523 4.72 9.26 24.32
N SER A 524 4.85 10.28 23.48
CA SER A 524 6.09 11.03 23.22
C SER A 524 6.74 11.57 24.49
#